data_AF-A0A392NSB1-F1
#
_entry.id   AF-A0A392NSB1-F1
#
_cell.length_a   1.000
_cell.length_b   1.000
_cell.length_c   1.000
_cell.angle_alpha   90.00
_cell.angle_beta   90.00
_cell.angle_gamma   90.00
#
_symmetry.space_group_name_H-M   'P 1'
#
loop_
_entity.id
_entity.type
_entity.pdbx_description
1 polymer ?
#
loop_
_entity_poly.entity_id
_entity_poly.type
_entity_poly.pdbx_seq_one_letter_code
_entity_poly.pdbx_strand_id
1 'polypeptide(L)'
;PEPIQTVCTRWGSDPFCFGSYSNVAVGASGDDYDILAESVGDGRLFFAGEATNRRYPATMHGAFLSGLREAANMAHHANIRSMNVKVEKTPSNAHSCASVLADLFREPDIEFGSFSIIFAKKNADPKSPAILRVTFGEPKKKYHEVAKQDQQQHSNKLLFQQLQSHFNQQQQLHVYTLLSRQQVLDLREVRGGDEMRLNYLCEKLGVKLVGRKGLGLNADSVIASIKAERGNRKPVSTSMSLKPGE
;
A
#
# COMPACT_ATOMS: atom_id res chain seq x y z
N PRO A 1 41.09 -35.58 29.58
CA PRO A 1 41.26 -34.19 30.10
C PRO A 1 39.96 -33.43 29.88
N GLU A 2 39.64 -32.47 30.73
CA GLU A 2 38.45 -31.62 30.56
C GLU A 2 38.66 -30.59 29.44
N PRO A 3 37.61 -30.23 28.67
CA PRO A 3 37.72 -29.30 27.55
C PRO A 3 38.01 -27.87 28.04
N ILE A 4 38.93 -27.18 27.35
CA ILE A 4 39.28 -25.77 27.63
C ILE A 4 38.09 -24.85 27.33
N GLN A 5 37.29 -25.17 26.30
CA GLN A 5 36.10 -24.42 25.93
C GLN A 5 35.09 -25.31 25.21
N THR A 6 33.80 -25.08 25.46
CA THR A 6 32.69 -25.74 24.78
C THR A 6 31.65 -24.71 24.33
N VAL A 7 31.13 -24.87 23.12
CA VAL A 7 30.03 -24.05 22.58
C VAL A 7 28.95 -24.97 22.03
N CYS A 8 27.70 -24.70 22.36
CA CYS A 8 26.53 -25.44 21.87
C CYS A 8 25.56 -24.48 21.17
N THR A 9 25.38 -24.66 19.86
CA THR A 9 24.48 -23.84 19.06
C THR A 9 23.03 -24.31 19.18
N ARG A 10 22.08 -23.37 19.16
CA ARG A 10 20.64 -23.66 19.19
C ARG A 10 19.91 -22.96 18.04
N TRP A 11 20.21 -23.37 16.81
CA TRP A 11 19.68 -22.76 15.58
C TRP A 11 18.16 -22.65 15.54
N GLY A 12 17.43 -23.66 16.05
CA GLY A 12 15.97 -23.63 16.09
C GLY A 12 15.36 -22.55 17.01
N SER A 13 16.12 -22.05 17.98
CA SER A 13 15.69 -20.96 18.87
C SER A 13 16.32 -19.61 18.52
N ASP A 14 17.19 -19.56 17.50
CA ASP A 14 17.79 -18.31 17.05
C ASP A 14 16.71 -17.46 16.32
N PRO A 15 16.42 -16.23 16.76
CA PRO A 15 15.37 -15.39 16.17
C PRO A 15 15.68 -14.90 14.74
N PHE A 16 16.89 -15.14 14.23
CA PHE A 16 17.27 -14.78 12.86
C PHE A 16 17.30 -15.98 11.91
N CYS A 17 17.25 -17.22 12.44
CA CYS A 17 17.39 -18.44 11.65
C CYS A 17 16.18 -19.37 11.77
N PHE A 18 15.60 -19.50 12.97
CA PHE A 18 14.49 -20.40 13.28
C PHE A 18 14.69 -21.88 12.87
N GLY A 19 15.93 -22.28 12.60
CA GLY A 19 16.25 -23.56 11.98
C GLY A 19 17.66 -23.55 11.40
N SER A 20 18.06 -24.70 10.84
CA SER A 20 19.38 -24.87 10.23
C SER A 20 19.35 -24.65 8.72
N TYR A 21 18.50 -25.39 8.01
CA TYR A 21 18.33 -25.34 6.55
C TYR A 21 17.02 -26.03 6.16
N SER A 22 16.54 -25.74 4.95
CA SER A 22 15.35 -26.35 4.36
C SER A 22 15.55 -27.84 4.05
N ASN A 23 14.43 -28.56 4.00
CA ASN A 23 14.36 -29.91 3.47
C ASN A 23 13.02 -30.10 2.72
N VAL A 24 12.92 -31.14 1.91
CA VAL A 24 11.65 -31.53 1.31
C VAL A 24 10.87 -32.33 2.34
N ALA A 25 9.88 -31.71 2.97
CA ALA A 25 8.99 -32.36 3.93
C ALA A 25 8.12 -33.44 3.25
N VAL A 26 7.54 -34.34 4.05
CA VAL A 26 6.57 -35.32 3.53
C VAL A 26 5.38 -34.58 2.92
N GLY A 27 5.10 -34.87 1.65
CA GLY A 27 4.04 -34.20 0.88
C GLY A 27 4.49 -32.93 0.14
N ALA A 28 5.71 -32.44 0.39
CA ALA A 28 6.33 -31.38 -0.39
C ALA A 28 7.09 -31.95 -1.60
N SER A 29 7.50 -31.08 -2.52
CA SER A 29 8.28 -31.47 -3.69
C SER A 29 9.37 -30.44 -4.03
N GLY A 30 10.21 -30.79 -5.00
CA GLY A 30 11.20 -29.85 -5.53
C GLY A 30 10.58 -28.60 -6.15
N ASP A 31 9.32 -28.66 -6.59
CA ASP A 31 8.59 -27.54 -7.20
C ASP A 31 8.36 -26.41 -6.17
N ASP A 32 8.31 -26.73 -4.87
CA ASP A 32 8.14 -25.73 -3.81
C ASP A 32 9.34 -24.77 -3.74
N TYR A 33 10.54 -25.22 -4.07
CA TYR A 33 11.72 -24.35 -4.19
C TYR A 33 11.62 -23.39 -5.37
N ASP A 34 11.00 -23.83 -6.47
CA ASP A 34 10.79 -23.00 -7.66
C ASP A 34 9.72 -21.94 -7.37
N ILE A 35 8.64 -22.30 -6.67
CA ILE A 35 7.61 -21.36 -6.17
C ILE A 35 8.23 -20.31 -5.24
N LEU A 36 9.07 -20.73 -4.28
CA LEU A 36 9.75 -19.80 -3.37
C LEU A 36 10.73 -18.87 -4.09
N ALA A 37 11.20 -19.21 -5.29
CA ALA A 37 12.06 -18.36 -6.10
C ALA A 37 11.30 -17.35 -6.97
N GLU A 38 9.97 -17.43 -7.06
CA GLU A 38 9.18 -16.54 -7.90
C GLU A 38 9.20 -15.08 -7.40
N SER A 39 9.31 -14.13 -8.34
CA SER A 39 9.22 -12.71 -8.03
C SER A 39 7.79 -12.23 -7.90
N VAL A 40 7.54 -11.25 -7.01
CA VAL A 40 6.19 -10.71 -6.74
C VAL A 40 6.08 -9.24 -7.16
N GLY A 41 4.87 -8.83 -7.56
CA GLY A 41 4.53 -7.43 -7.83
C GLY A 41 5.22 -6.87 -9.08
N ASP A 42 5.26 -7.66 -10.16
CA ASP A 42 5.91 -7.30 -11.43
C ASP A 42 7.42 -7.00 -11.28
N GLY A 43 8.12 -7.88 -10.56
CA GLY A 43 9.56 -7.77 -10.31
C GLY A 43 9.92 -6.64 -9.35
N ARG A 44 9.13 -6.47 -8.28
CA ARG A 44 9.41 -5.51 -7.20
C ARG A 44 9.99 -6.18 -5.95
N LEU A 45 9.63 -7.43 -5.71
CA LEU A 45 10.14 -8.26 -4.64
C LEU A 45 10.72 -9.54 -5.24
N PHE A 46 11.93 -9.89 -4.81
CA PHE A 46 12.68 -11.05 -5.28
C PHE A 46 13.14 -11.85 -4.07
N PHE A 47 13.20 -13.17 -4.21
CA PHE A 47 13.58 -14.09 -3.15
C PHE A 47 14.84 -14.85 -3.56
N ALA A 48 15.87 -14.73 -2.72
CA ALA A 48 17.11 -15.47 -2.83
C ALA A 48 17.39 -16.17 -1.50
N GLY A 49 18.28 -17.15 -1.52
CA GLY A 49 18.62 -17.96 -0.37
C GLY A 49 18.64 -19.44 -0.72
N GLU A 50 19.13 -20.24 0.21
CA GLU A 50 19.29 -21.68 0.01
C GLU A 50 17.95 -22.39 -0.25
N ALA A 51 16.87 -21.90 0.38
CA ALA A 51 15.49 -22.36 0.20
C ALA A 51 14.84 -21.96 -1.15
N THR A 52 15.59 -21.34 -2.06
CA THR A 52 15.09 -20.90 -3.38
C THR A 52 15.85 -21.55 -4.54
N ASN A 53 16.65 -22.59 -4.27
CA ASN A 53 17.46 -23.26 -5.29
C ASN A 53 17.21 -24.77 -5.28
N ARG A 54 16.32 -25.22 -6.15
CA ARG A 54 15.93 -26.64 -6.29
C ARG A 54 17.11 -27.58 -6.53
N ARG A 55 18.14 -27.14 -7.27
CA ARG A 55 19.28 -28.01 -7.64
C ARG A 55 20.27 -28.18 -6.49
N TYR A 56 20.38 -27.16 -5.64
CA TYR A 56 21.37 -27.12 -4.56
C TYR A 56 20.74 -26.60 -3.24
N PRO A 57 19.69 -27.25 -2.71
CA PRO A 57 19.06 -26.84 -1.46
C PRO A 57 19.99 -27.12 -0.27
N ALA A 58 19.69 -26.54 0.89
CA ALA A 58 20.43 -26.69 2.14
C ALA A 58 21.96 -26.44 2.07
N THR A 59 22.43 -25.64 1.11
CA THR A 59 23.87 -25.46 0.87
C THR A 59 24.29 -23.99 0.69
N MET A 60 25.51 -23.68 1.11
CA MET A 60 26.09 -22.34 0.93
C MET A 60 26.20 -21.94 -0.55
N HIS A 61 26.68 -22.84 -1.43
CA HIS A 61 26.80 -22.53 -2.86
C HIS A 61 25.43 -22.35 -3.54
N GLY A 62 24.37 -23.01 -3.06
CA GLY A 62 23.01 -22.84 -3.58
C GLY A 62 22.48 -21.45 -3.27
N ALA A 63 22.70 -20.98 -2.03
CA ALA A 63 22.40 -19.61 -1.62
C ALA A 63 23.17 -18.58 -2.45
N PHE A 64 24.48 -18.78 -2.64
CA PHE A 64 25.29 -17.88 -3.48
C PHE A 64 24.78 -17.79 -4.92
N LEU A 65 24.53 -18.94 -5.57
CA LEU A 65 24.01 -18.99 -6.94
C LEU A 65 22.62 -18.35 -7.07
N SER A 66 21.74 -18.54 -6.07
CA SER A 66 20.43 -17.88 -6.04
C SER A 66 20.55 -16.36 -5.94
N GLY A 67 21.55 -15.84 -5.20
CA GLY A 67 21.82 -14.41 -5.13
C GLY A 67 22.25 -13.82 -6.46
N LEU A 68 23.11 -14.51 -7.22
CA LEU A 68 23.49 -14.10 -8.57
C LEU A 68 22.29 -14.10 -9.53
N ARG A 69 21.42 -15.12 -9.43
CA ARG A 69 20.18 -15.22 -10.20
C ARG A 69 19.28 -14.01 -9.97
N GLU A 70 18.97 -13.69 -8.71
CA GLU A 70 18.09 -12.56 -8.41
C GLU A 70 18.73 -11.20 -8.71
N ALA A 71 20.04 -11.05 -8.56
CA ALA A 71 20.73 -9.83 -8.99
C ALA A 71 20.56 -9.57 -10.49
N ALA A 72 20.68 -10.61 -11.32
CA ALA A 72 20.43 -10.51 -12.76
C ALA A 72 18.96 -10.17 -13.07
N ASN A 73 18.01 -10.82 -12.40
CA ASN A 73 16.58 -10.54 -12.54
C ASN A 73 16.25 -9.07 -12.17
N MET A 74 16.78 -8.59 -11.04
CA MET A 74 16.60 -7.20 -10.59
C MET A 74 17.11 -6.21 -11.62
N ALA A 75 18.31 -6.44 -12.17
CA ALA A 75 18.88 -5.58 -13.21
C ALA A 75 18.02 -5.58 -14.48
N HIS A 76 17.54 -6.75 -14.90
CA HIS A 76 16.65 -6.88 -16.06
C HIS A 76 15.33 -6.11 -15.85
N HIS A 77 14.64 -6.31 -14.73
CA HIS A 77 13.41 -5.61 -14.40
C HIS A 77 13.61 -4.10 -14.22
N ALA A 78 14.75 -3.67 -13.67
CA ALA A 78 15.09 -2.24 -13.57
C ALA A 78 15.26 -1.60 -14.96
N ASN A 79 15.90 -2.29 -15.90
CA ASN A 79 16.07 -1.83 -17.27
C ASN A 79 14.72 -1.70 -18.00
N ILE A 80 13.86 -2.71 -17.90
CA ILE A 80 12.50 -2.66 -18.49
C ILE A 80 11.71 -1.46 -17.94
N ARG A 81 11.73 -1.26 -16.62
CA ARG A 81 11.06 -0.09 -16.01
C ARG A 81 11.63 1.22 -16.54
N SER A 82 12.95 1.34 -16.67
CA SER A 82 13.61 2.53 -17.21
C SER A 82 13.22 2.81 -18.67
N MET A 83 13.09 1.75 -19.49
CA MET A 83 12.64 1.85 -20.87
C MET A 83 11.20 2.34 -20.98
N ASN A 84 10.28 1.77 -20.20
CA ASN A 84 8.88 2.20 -20.18
C ASN A 84 8.75 3.66 -19.70
N VAL A 85 9.56 4.07 -18.72
CA VAL A 85 9.60 5.47 -18.25
C VAL A 85 10.13 6.42 -19.33
N LYS A 86 11.05 6.00 -20.21
CA LYS A 86 11.52 6.84 -21.33
C LYS A 86 10.45 7.07 -22.39
N VAL A 87 9.58 6.09 -22.64
CA VAL A 87 8.43 6.24 -23.55
C VAL A 87 7.40 7.23 -22.97
N GLU A 88 7.29 7.34 -21.65
CA GLU A 88 6.35 8.25 -20.96
C GLU A 88 6.91 9.63 -20.57
N LYS A 89 8.19 9.94 -20.85
CA LYS A 89 8.84 11.22 -20.45
C LYS A 89 8.38 12.41 -21.30
N THR A 90 7.14 12.81 -21.09
CA THR A 90 6.78 14.24 -21.01
C THR A 90 6.91 14.63 -19.53
N PRO A 91 7.54 15.77 -19.17
CA PRO A 91 7.88 16.05 -17.78
C PRO A 91 6.62 16.44 -16.99
N SER A 92 6.01 15.48 -16.27
CA SER A 92 4.95 15.78 -15.30
C SER A 92 5.53 15.85 -13.89
N ASN A 93 5.18 16.92 -13.17
CA ASN A 93 5.59 17.24 -11.80
C ASN A 93 5.05 16.21 -10.77
N ALA A 94 5.57 14.99 -10.78
CA ALA A 94 5.06 13.87 -9.97
C ALA A 94 5.03 14.17 -8.45
N HIS A 95 6.03 14.91 -7.94
CA HIS A 95 6.06 15.37 -6.55
C HIS A 95 4.97 16.41 -6.24
N SER A 96 4.68 17.32 -7.18
CA SER A 96 3.60 18.30 -7.03
C SER A 96 2.23 17.62 -7.04
N CYS A 97 2.04 16.62 -7.91
CA CYS A 97 0.76 15.91 -7.97
C CYS A 97 0.49 15.03 -6.75
N ALA A 98 1.53 14.51 -6.08
CA ALA A 98 1.35 13.74 -4.85
C ALA A 98 0.86 14.61 -3.69
N SER A 99 1.44 15.79 -3.49
CA SER A 99 0.96 16.74 -2.47
C SER A 99 -0.43 17.28 -2.81
N VAL A 100 -0.68 17.63 -4.07
CA VAL A 100 -2.01 18.04 -4.54
C VAL A 100 -3.06 16.96 -4.27
N LEU A 101 -2.76 15.70 -4.57
CA LEU A 101 -3.73 14.62 -4.35
C LEU A 101 -4.04 14.43 -2.85
N ALA A 102 -3.02 14.52 -2.00
CA ALA A 102 -3.22 14.47 -0.55
C ALA A 102 -4.11 15.62 -0.05
N ASP A 103 -3.91 16.84 -0.57
CA ASP A 103 -4.74 18.00 -0.22
C ASP A 103 -6.18 17.85 -0.71
N LEU A 104 -6.40 17.32 -1.92
CA LEU A 104 -7.74 17.08 -2.46
C LEU A 104 -8.54 16.09 -1.59
N PHE A 105 -7.89 15.05 -1.08
CA PHE A 105 -8.51 14.05 -0.21
C PHE A 105 -8.61 14.47 1.26
N ARG A 106 -8.27 15.72 1.63
CA ARG A 106 -8.67 16.29 2.93
C ARG A 106 -10.16 16.57 2.99
N GLU A 107 -10.76 16.93 1.85
CA GLU A 107 -12.20 17.18 1.69
C GLU A 107 -12.75 16.33 0.52
N PRO A 108 -12.94 15.02 0.72
CA PRO A 108 -13.53 14.15 -0.28
C PRO A 108 -15.02 14.47 -0.48
N ASP A 109 -15.53 14.18 -1.68
CA ASP A 109 -16.93 14.43 -2.02
C ASP A 109 -17.86 13.36 -1.43
N ILE A 110 -17.37 12.11 -1.32
CA ILE A 110 -18.08 10.98 -0.70
C ILE A 110 -17.07 10.17 0.11
N GLU A 111 -17.51 9.72 1.29
CA GLU A 111 -16.78 8.71 2.08
C GLU A 111 -17.74 7.62 2.58
N PHE A 112 -17.25 6.38 2.56
CA PHE A 112 -17.91 5.23 3.21
C PHE A 112 -16.86 4.18 3.55
N GLY A 113 -16.83 3.71 4.80
CA GLY A 113 -15.82 2.76 5.25
C GLY A 113 -14.39 3.27 5.01
N SER A 114 -13.54 2.42 4.44
CA SER A 114 -12.17 2.75 4.02
C SER A 114 -12.06 3.53 2.71
N PHE A 115 -13.18 3.93 2.09
CA PHE A 115 -13.20 4.53 0.76
C PHE A 115 -13.48 6.03 0.82
N SER A 116 -12.64 6.83 0.19
CA SER A 116 -12.85 8.26 -0.06
C SER A 116 -12.85 8.52 -1.56
N ILE A 117 -13.75 9.37 -2.06
CA ILE A 117 -13.88 9.65 -3.50
C ILE A 117 -13.91 11.15 -3.76
N ILE A 118 -13.26 11.57 -4.85
CA ILE A 118 -13.36 12.91 -5.43
C ILE A 118 -13.77 12.82 -6.91
N PHE A 119 -14.73 13.63 -7.33
CA PHE A 119 -15.23 13.68 -8.70
C PHE A 119 -14.51 14.75 -9.52
N ALA A 120 -14.26 14.46 -10.80
CA ALA A 120 -13.60 15.38 -11.73
C ALA A 120 -14.39 16.67 -12.00
N LYS A 121 -15.73 16.55 -12.02
CA LYS A 121 -16.68 17.63 -12.28
C LYS A 121 -17.91 17.44 -11.40
N LYS A 122 -18.53 18.54 -10.97
CA LYS A 122 -19.85 18.49 -10.29
C LYS A 122 -21.02 18.10 -11.19
N ASN A 123 -20.89 18.19 -12.52
CA ASN A 123 -21.96 17.78 -13.43
C ASN A 123 -22.29 16.30 -13.24
N ALA A 124 -23.59 15.99 -13.21
CA ALA A 124 -24.13 14.66 -12.95
C ALA A 124 -23.96 13.67 -14.12
N ASP A 125 -22.94 13.84 -14.97
CA ASP A 125 -22.66 12.89 -16.04
C ASP A 125 -22.23 11.56 -15.42
N PRO A 126 -22.97 10.45 -15.67
CA PRO A 126 -22.63 9.12 -15.15
C PRO A 126 -21.24 8.65 -15.58
N LYS A 127 -20.72 9.14 -16.71
CA LYS A 127 -19.40 8.77 -17.24
C LYS A 127 -18.26 9.68 -16.76
N SER A 128 -18.57 10.72 -15.98
CA SER A 128 -17.56 11.63 -15.43
C SER A 128 -16.55 10.85 -14.58
N PRO A 129 -15.24 11.05 -14.76
CA PRO A 129 -14.24 10.33 -14.00
C PRO A 129 -14.23 10.77 -12.53
N ALA A 130 -13.86 9.84 -11.67
CA ALA A 130 -13.69 10.00 -10.25
C ALA A 130 -12.40 9.31 -9.82
N ILE A 131 -11.72 9.89 -8.83
CA ILE A 131 -10.57 9.27 -8.19
C ILE A 131 -11.05 8.69 -6.88
N LEU A 132 -10.91 7.37 -6.75
CA LEU A 132 -11.18 6.65 -5.51
C LEU A 132 -9.87 6.39 -4.78
N ARG A 133 -9.87 6.62 -3.47
CA ARG A 133 -8.81 6.26 -2.52
C ARG A 133 -9.34 5.19 -1.57
N VAL A 134 -8.57 4.12 -1.39
CA VAL A 134 -8.77 3.15 -0.31
C VAL A 134 -7.66 3.34 0.72
N THR A 135 -8.04 3.47 1.97
CA THR A 135 -7.12 3.58 3.10
C THR A 135 -7.02 2.25 3.83
N PHE A 136 -5.83 1.66 3.83
CA PHE A 136 -5.50 0.47 4.61
C PHE A 136 -4.68 0.86 5.84
N GLY A 137 -5.07 0.38 7.02
CA GLY A 137 -4.42 0.66 8.30
C GLY A 137 -5.45 0.67 9.43
N GLU A 138 -5.01 0.45 10.69
CA GLU A 138 -5.94 0.31 11.80
C GLU A 138 -6.89 1.53 11.92
N PRO A 139 -8.19 1.29 12.11
CA PRO A 139 -9.15 2.36 12.32
C PRO A 139 -8.79 3.12 13.60
N LYS A 140 -8.84 4.46 13.57
CA LYS A 140 -8.81 5.27 14.80
C LYS A 140 -10.01 4.90 15.67
N LYS A 141 -9.85 3.95 16.58
CA LYS A 141 -10.79 3.75 17.69
C LYS A 141 -10.72 5.00 18.56
N LYS A 142 -11.76 5.84 18.53
CA LYS A 142 -12.03 6.77 19.62
C LYS A 142 -12.40 5.92 20.84
N TYR A 143 -11.41 5.55 21.65
CA TYR A 143 -11.66 4.92 22.94
C TYR A 143 -12.15 5.99 23.92
N HIS A 144 -13.41 5.89 24.31
CA HIS A 144 -13.85 6.37 25.61
C HIS A 144 -13.27 5.44 26.68
N GLU A 145 -12.56 6.02 27.64
CA GLU A 145 -11.97 5.34 28.79
C GLU A 145 -13.02 4.63 29.64
N VAL A 146 -12.70 3.41 30.08
CA VAL A 146 -12.92 3.02 31.49
C VAL A 146 -11.70 2.22 31.93
N ALA A 147 -10.89 2.83 32.79
CA ALA A 147 -9.74 2.23 33.42
C ALA A 147 -10.17 1.14 34.42
N LYS A 148 -9.44 0.03 34.44
CA LYS A 148 -9.23 -0.77 35.66
C LYS A 148 -7.75 -1.06 35.81
N GLN A 149 -7.22 -0.58 36.93
CA GLN A 149 -5.87 -0.84 37.43
C GLN A 149 -5.72 -2.34 37.71
N ASP A 150 -4.58 -2.92 37.31
CA ASP A 150 -3.80 -3.73 38.25
C ASP A 150 -2.36 -3.98 37.77
N GLN A 151 -1.46 -3.71 38.71
CA GLN A 151 -0.12 -4.25 38.97
C GLN A 151 1.04 -4.02 37.96
N GLN A 152 2.03 -3.29 38.50
CA GLN A 152 3.34 -2.98 37.94
C GLN A 152 4.17 -4.23 37.60
N GLN A 153 4.59 -4.34 36.34
CA GLN A 153 5.91 -4.85 35.98
C GLN A 153 6.53 -3.87 34.98
N HIS A 154 7.73 -3.37 35.30
CA HIS A 154 8.51 -2.49 34.44
C HIS A 154 8.90 -3.21 33.15
N SER A 155 7.99 -3.17 32.17
CA SER A 155 8.25 -3.59 30.81
C SER A 155 8.32 -2.34 29.95
N ASN A 156 9.23 -2.32 28.98
CA ASN A 156 9.26 -1.35 27.88
C ASN A 156 7.94 -1.31 27.10
N LYS A 157 6.88 -2.02 27.49
CA LYS A 157 5.53 -1.99 26.94
C LYS A 157 5.02 -0.57 26.66
N LEU A 158 5.24 0.40 27.54
CA LEU A 158 4.80 1.78 27.29
C LEU A 158 5.62 2.44 26.17
N LEU A 159 6.93 2.24 26.15
CA LEU A 159 7.84 2.71 25.10
C LEU A 159 7.57 2.01 23.77
N PHE A 160 7.34 0.70 23.77
CA PHE A 160 6.95 -0.08 22.59
C PHE A 160 5.56 0.32 22.11
N GLN A 161 4.60 0.59 22.99
CA GLN A 161 3.28 1.06 22.61
C GLN A 161 3.32 2.52 22.10
N GLN A 162 4.23 3.35 22.63
CA GLN A 162 4.52 4.69 22.10
C GLN A 162 5.25 4.62 20.75
N LEU A 163 6.26 3.76 20.59
CA LEU A 163 6.98 3.54 19.34
C LEU A 163 6.06 2.93 18.28
N GLN A 164 5.24 1.95 18.64
CA GLN A 164 4.28 1.29 17.75
C GLN A 164 3.13 2.24 17.39
N SER A 165 2.68 3.12 18.30
CA SER A 165 1.72 4.17 17.95
C SER A 165 2.34 5.28 17.09
N HIS A 166 3.58 5.71 17.32
CA HIS A 166 4.30 6.65 16.46
C HIS A 166 4.63 6.08 15.08
N PHE A 167 5.00 4.79 15.02
CA PHE A 167 5.31 4.08 13.78
C PHE A 167 4.04 3.77 12.99
N ASN A 168 2.96 3.33 13.66
CA ASN A 168 1.66 3.08 13.01
C ASN A 168 0.96 4.38 12.57
N GLN A 169 1.20 5.53 13.22
CA GLN A 169 0.73 6.83 12.74
C GLN A 169 1.28 7.17 11.34
N GLN A 170 2.38 6.55 10.90
CA GLN A 170 2.96 6.70 9.56
C GLN A 170 2.56 5.62 8.55
N GLN A 171 1.76 4.61 8.92
CA GLN A 171 1.48 3.42 8.08
C GLN A 171 0.04 3.33 7.54
N GLN A 172 -0.65 4.45 7.33
CA GLN A 172 -1.86 4.41 6.50
C GLN A 172 -1.45 4.27 5.02
N LEU A 173 -1.61 3.06 4.49
CA LEU A 173 -1.35 2.77 3.08
C LEU A 173 -2.54 3.25 2.26
N HIS A 174 -2.30 4.24 1.41
CA HIS A 174 -3.28 4.74 0.46
C HIS A 174 -3.03 4.15 -0.92
N VAL A 175 -4.03 3.47 -1.46
CA VAL A 175 -4.07 3.05 -2.85
C VAL A 175 -5.25 3.70 -3.55
N TYR A 176 -5.16 3.81 -4.86
CA TYR A 176 -6.05 4.61 -5.68
C TYR A 176 -6.46 3.86 -6.94
N THR A 177 -7.57 4.29 -7.52
CA THR A 177 -7.99 3.88 -8.86
C THR A 177 -8.90 4.94 -9.48
N LEU A 178 -9.09 4.86 -10.80
CA LEU A 178 -10.02 5.70 -11.55
C LEU A 178 -11.30 4.92 -11.79
N LEU A 179 -12.44 5.56 -11.49
CA LEU A 179 -13.77 5.01 -11.74
C LEU A 179 -14.62 6.06 -12.47
N SER A 180 -15.68 5.62 -13.12
CA SER A 180 -16.76 6.52 -13.52
C SER A 180 -17.65 6.86 -12.32
N ARG A 181 -18.36 7.99 -12.41
CA ARG A 181 -19.34 8.41 -11.41
C ARG A 181 -20.37 7.32 -11.14
N GLN A 182 -20.88 6.66 -12.18
CA GLN A 182 -21.83 5.56 -12.03
C GLN A 182 -21.23 4.39 -11.24
N GLN A 183 -20.01 3.96 -11.57
CA GLN A 183 -19.35 2.87 -10.85
C GLN A 183 -19.13 3.18 -9.37
N VAL A 184 -18.86 4.45 -9.01
CA VAL A 184 -18.76 4.88 -7.61
C VAL A 184 -20.10 4.76 -6.89
N LEU A 185 -21.19 5.17 -7.53
CA LEU A 185 -22.53 5.06 -6.95
C LEU A 185 -22.91 3.59 -6.78
N ASP A 186 -22.65 2.74 -7.77
CA ASP A 186 -22.89 1.29 -7.67
C ASP A 186 -22.06 0.67 -6.54
N LEU A 187 -20.79 1.06 -6.40
CA LEU A 187 -19.90 0.59 -5.34
C LEU A 187 -20.42 0.96 -3.95
N ARG A 188 -20.99 2.16 -3.80
CA ARG A 188 -21.55 2.64 -2.52
C ARG A 188 -22.71 1.76 -2.05
N GLU A 189 -23.53 1.29 -2.99
CA GLU A 189 -24.70 0.44 -2.71
C GLU A 189 -24.35 -1.02 -2.38
N VAL A 190 -23.09 -1.43 -2.57
CA VAL A 190 -22.63 -2.77 -2.20
C VAL A 190 -22.72 -2.94 -0.69
N ARG A 191 -23.50 -3.96 -0.28
CA ARG A 191 -23.66 -4.39 1.12
C ARG A 191 -22.57 -5.40 1.50
N GLY A 192 -22.33 -5.57 2.81
CA GLY A 192 -21.34 -6.51 3.33
C GLY A 192 -19.98 -5.88 3.69
N GLY A 193 -19.93 -4.56 3.87
CA GLY A 193 -18.75 -3.87 4.38
C GLY A 193 -17.65 -3.68 3.34
N ASP A 194 -16.44 -3.37 3.82
CA ASP A 194 -15.33 -2.97 2.96
C ASP A 194 -14.71 -4.13 2.18
N GLU A 195 -14.74 -5.34 2.73
CA GLU A 195 -14.29 -6.56 2.06
C GLU A 195 -15.13 -6.83 0.79
N MET A 196 -16.46 -6.76 0.89
CA MET A 196 -17.34 -6.98 -0.26
C MET A 196 -17.19 -5.87 -1.32
N ARG A 197 -16.89 -4.64 -0.90
CA ARG A 197 -16.60 -3.52 -1.83
C ARG A 197 -15.24 -3.69 -2.53
N LEU A 198 -14.22 -4.16 -1.83
CA LEU A 198 -12.93 -4.50 -2.43
C LEU A 198 -13.07 -5.63 -3.44
N ASN A 199 -13.80 -6.69 -3.08
CA ASN A 199 -14.10 -7.78 -3.99
C ASN A 199 -14.86 -7.31 -5.23
N TYR A 200 -15.86 -6.42 -5.05
CA TYR A 200 -16.59 -5.82 -6.17
C TYR A 200 -15.67 -5.05 -7.13
N LEU A 201 -14.73 -4.27 -6.60
CA LEU A 201 -13.76 -3.52 -7.42
C LEU A 201 -12.87 -4.45 -8.24
N CYS A 202 -12.26 -5.43 -7.59
CA CYS A 202 -11.29 -6.32 -8.22
C CYS A 202 -11.97 -7.31 -9.18
N GLU A 203 -13.00 -8.02 -8.72
CA GLU A 203 -13.60 -9.13 -9.46
C GLU A 203 -14.67 -8.66 -10.45
N LYS A 204 -15.54 -7.72 -10.04
CA LYS A 204 -16.67 -7.30 -10.89
C LYS A 204 -16.33 -6.14 -11.81
N LEU A 205 -15.58 -5.15 -11.33
CA LEU A 205 -15.15 -4.02 -12.16
C LEU A 205 -13.80 -4.27 -12.85
N GLY A 206 -13.04 -5.30 -12.44
CA GLY A 206 -11.75 -5.61 -13.04
C GLY A 206 -10.69 -4.54 -12.82
N VAL A 207 -10.87 -3.65 -11.84
CA VAL A 207 -9.96 -2.53 -11.62
C VAL A 207 -8.82 -2.92 -10.68
N LYS A 208 -7.61 -2.45 -11.01
CA LYS A 208 -6.45 -2.61 -10.14
C LYS A 208 -6.33 -1.41 -9.20
N LEU A 209 -6.08 -1.69 -7.93
CA LEU A 209 -5.70 -0.69 -6.95
C LEU A 209 -4.19 -0.46 -7.02
N VAL A 210 -3.77 0.80 -7.17
CA VAL A 210 -2.37 1.16 -7.37
C VAL A 210 -1.95 2.27 -6.42
N GLY A 211 -0.66 2.32 -6.07
CA GLY A 211 -0.12 3.49 -5.38
C GLY A 211 -0.18 4.75 -6.26
N ARG A 212 0.00 5.94 -5.68
CA ARG A 212 -0.08 7.22 -6.41
C ARG A 212 0.72 7.22 -7.72
N LYS A 213 1.94 6.70 -7.72
CA LYS A 213 2.81 6.67 -8.92
C LYS A 213 2.27 5.74 -10.03
N GLY A 214 1.41 4.78 -9.71
CA GLY A 214 0.82 3.83 -10.67
C GLY A 214 -0.48 4.29 -11.32
N LEU A 215 -1.08 5.40 -10.86
CA LEU A 215 -2.34 5.96 -11.41
C LEU A 215 -2.19 6.48 -12.86
N GLY A 216 -0.96 6.78 -13.31
CA GLY A 216 -0.65 7.19 -14.68
C GLY A 216 -1.11 8.61 -15.07
N LEU A 217 -0.82 8.99 -16.31
CA LEU A 217 -1.06 10.34 -16.85
C LEU A 217 -2.54 10.73 -16.96
N ASN A 218 -3.42 9.76 -17.20
CA ASN A 218 -4.87 9.99 -17.25
C ASN A 218 -5.38 10.51 -15.90
N ALA A 219 -4.87 9.96 -14.80
CA ALA A 219 -5.21 10.45 -13.47
C ALA A 219 -4.63 11.85 -13.22
N ASP A 220 -3.41 12.14 -13.68
CA ASP A 220 -2.79 13.47 -13.53
C ASP A 220 -3.66 14.57 -14.15
N SER A 221 -4.22 14.32 -15.33
CA SER A 221 -5.17 15.24 -15.99
C SER A 221 -6.42 15.46 -15.15
N VAL A 222 -6.99 14.38 -14.60
CA VAL A 222 -8.16 14.46 -13.71
C VAL A 222 -7.83 15.23 -12.43
N ILE A 223 -6.68 14.96 -11.79
CA ILE A 223 -6.20 15.67 -10.59
C ILE A 223 -6.06 17.16 -10.87
N ALA A 224 -5.47 17.54 -12.00
CA ALA A 224 -5.31 18.92 -12.41
C ALA A 224 -6.67 19.62 -12.62
N SER A 225 -7.62 18.95 -13.28
CA SER A 225 -8.99 19.44 -13.48
C SER A 225 -9.70 19.69 -12.14
N ILE A 226 -9.62 18.72 -11.22
CA ILE A 226 -10.23 18.84 -9.88
C ILE A 226 -9.62 20.01 -9.11
N LYS A 227 -8.28 20.14 -9.15
CA LYS A 227 -7.57 21.24 -8.49
C LYS A 227 -8.03 22.60 -9.03
N ALA A 228 -8.15 22.73 -10.35
CA ALA A 228 -8.61 23.96 -10.99
C ALA A 228 -10.05 24.30 -10.60
N GLU A 229 -10.95 23.31 -10.57
CA GLU A 229 -12.36 23.52 -10.18
C GLU A 229 -12.50 23.91 -8.70
N ARG A 230 -11.73 23.29 -7.81
CA ARG A 230 -11.76 23.61 -6.37
C ARG A 230 -11.07 24.94 -6.05
N GLY A 231 -10.01 25.31 -6.78
CA GLY A 231 -9.29 26.58 -6.61
C GLY A 231 -10.06 27.83 -7.07
N ASN A 232 -11.01 27.69 -8.00
CA ASN A 232 -11.85 28.80 -8.47
C ASN A 232 -12.95 29.22 -7.48
N ARG A 233 -13.09 28.54 -6.33
CA ARG A 233 -13.98 28.97 -5.24
C ARG A 233 -13.36 30.17 -4.49
N LYS A 234 -13.48 31.38 -5.05
CA LYS A 234 -13.50 32.58 -4.21
C LYS A 234 -14.77 32.52 -3.34
N PRO A 235 -14.73 32.90 -2.06
CA PRO A 235 -15.93 32.98 -1.24
C PRO A 235 -16.87 34.00 -1.88
N VAL A 236 -18.10 33.57 -2.22
CA VAL A 236 -19.19 34.49 -2.53
C VAL A 236 -19.52 35.20 -1.23
N SER A 237 -18.92 36.37 -1.02
CA SER A 237 -19.38 37.33 -0.02
C SER A 237 -20.75 37.83 -0.46
N THR A 238 -21.80 37.29 0.15
CA THR A 238 -23.16 37.82 0.03
C THR A 238 -23.16 39.21 0.66
N SER A 239 -23.02 40.26 -0.15
CA SER A 239 -23.25 41.63 0.29
C SER A 239 -24.76 41.85 0.44
N MET A 240 -25.28 41.69 1.66
CA MET A 240 -26.56 42.30 2.00
C MET A 240 -26.32 43.78 2.33
N SER A 241 -26.58 44.64 1.35
CA SER A 241 -26.68 46.08 1.55
C SER A 241 -27.96 46.40 2.33
N LEU A 242 -27.84 46.64 3.63
CA LEU A 242 -28.88 47.33 4.41
C LEU A 242 -28.75 48.83 4.13
N LYS A 243 -29.77 49.41 3.48
CA LYS A 243 -29.96 50.86 3.41
C LYS A 243 -30.36 51.38 4.80
N PRO A 244 -29.81 52.50 5.30
CA PRO A 244 -30.43 53.26 6.37
C PRO A 244 -31.52 54.15 5.76
N GLY A 245 -32.75 54.04 6.28
CA GLY A 245 -33.84 54.98 6.01
C GLY A 245 -33.80 56.15 6.99
N GLU A 246 -34.15 57.31 6.46
CA GLU A 246 -34.49 58.56 7.16
C GLU A 246 -35.67 58.39 8.14
#